data_AF-A0A973W4K3-F1
#
_entry.id   AF-A0A973W4K3-F1
#
_cell.length_a   1.000
_cell.length_b   1.000
_cell.length_c   1.000
_cell.angle_alpha   90.00
_cell.angle_beta   90.00
_cell.angle_gamma   90.00
#
_symmetry.space_group_name_H-M   'P 1'
#
loop_
_entity.id
_entity.type
_entity.pdbx_description
1 polymer ?
#
loop_
_entity_poly.entity_id
_entity_poly.type
_entity_poly.pdbx_seq_one_letter_code
_entity_poly.pdbx_strand_id
1 'polypeptide(L)' 'MARMQIATEASTWLVQAKDFLNEARRLKPGPERNELRQTAKVLREIAKLETASAPAKKLDRRRRS' A
#
# COMPACT_ATOMS: atom_id res chain seq x y z
N MET A 1 18.84 7.88 -2.35
CA MET A 1 18.54 6.60 -3.02
C MET A 1 17.52 5.76 -2.26
N ALA A 2 17.78 5.34 -1.01
CA ALA A 2 16.89 4.43 -0.26
C ALA A 2 15.41 4.89 -0.14
N ARG A 3 15.16 6.18 0.07
CA ARG A 3 13.79 6.71 0.20
C ARG A 3 12.92 6.54 -1.07
N MET A 4 13.52 6.59 -2.25
CA MET A 4 12.79 6.41 -3.52
C MET A 4 12.49 4.93 -3.79
N GLN A 5 13.36 4.03 -3.33
CA GLN A 5 13.12 2.59 -3.40
C GLN A 5 11.92 2.21 -2.53
N ILE A 6 11.87 2.67 -1.27
CA ILE A 6 10.73 2.42 -0.36
C ILE A 6 9.41 2.98 -0.93
N ALA A 7 9.42 4.18 -1.52
CA ALA A 7 8.22 4.75 -2.14
C ALA A 7 7.75 3.94 -3.37
N THR A 8 8.68 3.34 -4.10
CA THR A 8 8.40 2.50 -5.29
C THR A 8 7.89 1.12 -4.86
N GLU A 9 8.47 0.54 -3.82
CA GLU A 9 8.04 -0.71 -3.19
C GLU A 9 6.63 -0.56 -2.58
N ALA A 10 6.40 0.49 -1.78
CA ALA A 10 5.07 0.83 -1.25
C ALA A 10 4.03 1.02 -2.37
N SER A 11 4.42 1.64 -3.48
CA SER A 11 3.56 1.76 -4.66
C SER A 11 3.26 0.41 -5.31
N THR A 12 4.22 -0.51 -5.33
CA THR A 12 4.09 -1.86 -5.89
C THR A 12 3.08 -2.70 -5.10
N TRP A 13 3.17 -2.67 -3.77
CA TRP A 13 2.21 -3.33 -2.88
C TRP A 13 0.77 -2.82 -3.08
N LEU A 14 0.59 -1.52 -3.31
CA LEU A 14 -0.72 -0.93 -3.57
C LEU A 14 -1.30 -1.35 -4.93
N VAL A 15 -0.46 -1.50 -5.96
CA VAL A 15 -0.88 -2.00 -7.27
C VAL A 15 -1.34 -3.45 -7.15
N GLN A 16 -0.55 -4.32 -6.52
CA GLN A 16 -0.94 -5.72 -6.30
C GLN A 16 -2.24 -5.82 -5.48
N ALA A 17 -2.40 -5.03 -4.42
CA ALA A 17 -3.62 -5.00 -3.64
C ALA A 17 -4.86 -4.63 -4.47
N LYS A 18 -4.71 -3.74 -5.45
CA LYS A 18 -5.79 -3.37 -6.37
C LYS A 18 -6.17 -4.55 -7.28
N ASP A 19 -5.19 -5.28 -7.78
CA ASP A 19 -5.43 -6.43 -8.65
C ASP A 19 -6.16 -7.56 -7.93
N PHE A 20 -5.76 -7.88 -6.70
CA PHE A 20 -6.48 -8.83 -5.84
C PHE A 20 -7.93 -8.40 -5.57
N LEU A 21 -8.18 -7.11 -5.35
CA LEU A 21 -9.55 -6.60 -5.19
C LEU A 21 -10.37 -6.69 -6.47
N ASN A 22 -9.74 -6.50 -7.63
CA ASN A 22 -10.40 -6.64 -8.92
C ASN A 22 -10.76 -8.10 -9.19
N GLU A 23 -9.88 -9.03 -8.88
CA GLU A 23 -10.14 -10.46 -8.98
C GLU A 23 -11.24 -10.90 -8.00
N ALA A 24 -11.18 -10.43 -6.75
CA ALA A 24 -12.22 -10.69 -5.74
C ALA A 24 -13.61 -10.19 -6.14
N ARG A 25 -13.70 -9.13 -6.95
CA ARG A 25 -14.98 -8.62 -7.49
C ARG A 25 -15.57 -9.50 -8.58
N ARG A 26 -14.74 -10.28 -9.27
CA ARG A 26 -15.19 -11.23 -10.31
C ARG A 26 -15.71 -12.53 -9.72
N LEU A 27 -15.29 -12.87 -8.50
CA LEU A 27 -15.75 -14.06 -7.80
C LEU A 27 -17.09 -13.83 -7.08
N LYS A 28 -17.88 -14.91 -6.99
CA LYS A 28 -19.06 -14.95 -6.14
C LYS A 28 -18.65 -14.82 -4.66
N PRO A 29 -19.56 -14.36 -3.77
CA PRO A 29 -19.33 -14.43 -2.33
C PRO A 29 -18.94 -15.87 -1.92
N GLY A 30 -17.78 -16.02 -1.28
CA GLY A 30 -17.21 -17.32 -0.95
C GLY A 30 -15.84 -17.20 -0.28
N PRO A 31 -15.27 -18.33 0.18
CA PRO A 31 -13.97 -18.36 0.86
C PRO A 31 -12.85 -17.77 -0.01
N GLU A 32 -12.78 -18.14 -1.29
CA GLU A 32 -11.80 -17.62 -2.26
C GLU A 32 -11.85 -16.08 -2.37
N ARG A 33 -13.06 -15.50 -2.44
CA ARG A 33 -13.22 -14.05 -2.44
C ARG A 33 -12.72 -13.41 -1.15
N ASN A 34 -12.95 -14.05 0.00
CA ASN A 34 -12.50 -13.53 1.28
C ASN A 34 -10.98 -13.58 1.41
N GLU A 35 -10.35 -14.65 0.93
CA GLU A 35 -8.90 -14.79 0.88
C GLU A 35 -8.27 -13.68 0.05
N LEU A 36 -8.76 -13.43 -1.17
CA LEU A 36 -8.26 -12.34 -2.01
C LEU A 36 -8.42 -10.96 -1.35
N ARG A 37 -9.56 -10.72 -0.66
CA ARG A 37 -9.77 -9.47 0.08
C ARG A 37 -8.84 -9.34 1.28
N GLN A 38 -8.54 -10.44 1.96
CA GLN A 38 -7.63 -10.46 3.09
C GLN A 38 -6.19 -10.21 2.64
N THR A 39 -5.75 -10.84 1.56
CA THR A 39 -4.45 -10.58 0.93
C THR A 39 -4.33 -9.10 0.55
N ALA A 40 -5.31 -8.53 -0.14
CA ALA A 40 -5.31 -7.11 -0.48
C ALA A 40 -5.24 -6.18 0.76
N LYS A 41 -5.84 -6.58 1.88
CA LYS A 41 -5.78 -5.83 3.13
C LYS A 41 -4.36 -5.85 3.72
N VAL A 42 -3.73 -7.01 3.76
CA VAL A 42 -2.35 -7.18 4.24
C VAL A 42 -1.38 -6.34 3.40
N LEU A 43 -1.50 -6.37 2.06
CA LEU A 43 -0.63 -5.59 1.17
C LEU A 43 -0.79 -4.08 1.39
N ARG A 44 -2.02 -3.60 1.64
CA ARG A 44 -2.26 -2.19 2.00
C ARG A 44 -1.64 -1.82 3.35
N GLU A 45 -1.65 -2.74 4.30
CA GLU A 45 -1.05 -2.54 5.62
C GLU A 45 0.47 -2.48 5.52
N ILE A 46 1.10 -3.36 4.75
CA ILE A 46 2.54 -3.31 4.44
C ILE A 46 2.89 -1.96 3.80
N ALA A 47 2.17 -1.55 2.74
CA ALA A 47 2.42 -0.26 2.09
C ALA A 47 2.29 0.92 3.05
N LYS A 48 1.32 0.87 3.97
CA LYS A 48 1.14 1.90 5.01
C LYS A 48 2.30 1.91 6.00
N LEU A 49 2.77 0.75 6.44
CA LEU A 49 3.90 0.63 7.35
C LEU A 49 5.21 1.07 6.68
N GLU A 50 5.44 0.73 5.42
CA GLU A 50 6.60 1.20 4.65
C GLU A 50 6.57 2.72 4.47
N THR A 51 5.39 3.29 4.17
CA THR A 51 5.22 4.74 4.04
C THR A 51 5.39 5.47 5.38
N ALA A 52 4.94 4.87 6.49
CA ALA A 52 5.10 5.43 7.83
C ALA A 52 6.52 5.27 8.38
N SER A 53 7.21 4.18 8.01
CA SER A 53 8.61 3.90 8.34
C SER A 53 9.57 4.76 7.53
N ALA A 54 9.16 5.21 6.32
CA ALA A 54 9.88 6.25 5.62
C ALA A 54 9.97 7.48 6.54
N PRO A 55 11.17 7.92 6.93
CA PRO A 55 11.32 9.00 7.89
C PRO A 55 10.59 10.21 7.34
N ALA A 56 9.49 10.58 8.02
CA ALA A 56 8.66 11.71 7.69
C ALA A 56 9.60 12.88 7.43
N LYS A 57 9.75 13.24 6.16
CA LYS A 57 10.46 14.44 5.77
C LYS A 57 9.61 15.52 6.39
N LYS A 58 9.97 15.95 7.62
CA LYS A 58 9.38 17.09 8.29
C LYS A 58 9.34 18.12 7.20
N LEU A 59 8.12 18.42 6.77
CA LEU A 59 7.85 19.40 5.75
C LEU A 59 8.09 20.71 6.49
N ASP A 60 9.37 21.04 6.65
CA ASP A 60 9.86 22.21 7.34
C ASP A 60 9.61 23.37 6.38
N ARG A 61 8.33 23.66 6.17
CA ARG A 61 7.83 24.96 5.72
C ARG A 61 7.92 25.90 6.93
N ARG A 62 9.11 26.07 7.51
CA ARG A 62 9.38 27.28 8.27
C ARG A 62 9.57 28.40 7.26
N ARG A 63 8.45 29.10 7.07
CA ARG A 63 8.29 30.48 6.61
C ARG A 63 9.62 31.22 6.55
N ARG A 64 9.99 31.64 5.33
CA ARG A 64 10.85 32.80 5.12
C ARG A 64 10.22 33.99 5.86
N SER A 65 10.96 34.58 6.79
CA SER A 65 10.86 35.98 7.20
C SER A 65 12.12 36.67 6.74
#